data_AF-A0A9D1U4M7-F1
#
_entry.id   AF-A0A9D1U4M7-F1
#
_cell.length_a   1.000
_cell.length_b   1.000
_cell.length_c   1.000
_cell.angle_alpha   90.00
_cell.angle_beta   90.00
_cell.angle_gamma   90.00
#
_symmetry.space_group_name_H-M   'P 1'
#
loop_
_entity.id
_entity.type
_entity.pdbx_description
1 polymer ?
#
loop_
_entity_poly.entity_id
_entity_poly.type
_entity_poly.pdbx_seq_one_letter_code
_entity_poly.pdbx_strand_id
1 'polypeptide(L)'
;HGPTQLALAREPADITLRDVYHSLPDSPVLLNVDHHTSQKCPVGAVMPATLTHYYDEIQAAAEAQMGKITLQDVLNDVNWRQQHP
;
A
#
# COMPACT_ATOMS: atom_id res chain seq x y z
N HIS A 1 5.55 35.73 2.35
CA HIS A 1 5.75 34.29 2.12
C HIS A 1 4.67 33.83 1.15
N GLY A 2 5.00 33.68 -0.13
CA GLY A 2 4.04 33.27 -1.16
C GLY A 2 3.68 31.79 -1.03
N PRO A 3 2.49 31.36 -1.46
CA PRO A 3 2.13 29.95 -1.42
C PRO A 3 3.10 29.20 -2.32
N THR A 4 3.86 28.27 -1.75
CA THR A 4 4.63 27.31 -2.51
C THR A 4 3.63 26.62 -3.45
N GLN A 5 3.76 26.85 -4.75
CA GLN A 5 2.86 26.23 -5.71
C GLN A 5 3.18 24.74 -5.74
N LEU A 6 2.41 23.96 -4.97
CA LEU A 6 2.51 22.51 -4.99
C LEU A 6 2.08 22.01 -6.36
N ALA A 7 2.98 21.26 -6.99
CA ALA A 7 2.74 20.58 -8.25
C ALA A 7 3.31 19.16 -8.15
N LEU A 8 2.81 18.25 -8.99
CA LEU A 8 3.39 16.93 -9.12
C LEU A 8 4.81 17.06 -9.69
N ALA A 9 5.76 16.31 -9.11
CA ALA A 9 7.15 16.32 -9.55
C ALA A 9 7.39 15.59 -10.89
N ARG A 10 6.41 14.82 -11.36
CA ARG A 10 6.38 14.06 -12.62
C ARG A 10 4.93 13.91 -13.09
N GLU A 11 4.73 13.49 -14.33
CA GLU A 11 3.40 13.28 -14.88
C GLU A 11 2.62 12.22 -14.09
N PRO A 12 1.28 12.36 -13.93
CA PRO A 12 0.46 11.38 -13.20
C PRO A 12 0.54 9.97 -13.77
N ALA A 13 0.76 9.84 -15.09
CA ALA A 13 0.91 8.55 -15.76
C ALA A 13 2.22 7.83 -15.38
N ASP A 14 3.22 8.57 -14.88
CA ASP A 14 4.50 8.01 -14.43
C ASP A 14 4.52 7.72 -12.94
N ILE A 15 3.46 8.04 -12.19
CA ILE A 15 3.33 7.78 -10.75
C ILE A 15 2.45 6.55 -10.57
N THR A 16 3.00 5.47 -10.00
CA THR A 16 2.17 4.29 -9.70
C THR A 16 1.52 4.42 -8.32
N LEU A 17 0.43 3.67 -8.10
CA LEU A 17 -0.18 3.56 -6.78
C LEU A 17 0.81 2.96 -5.76
N ARG A 18 1.75 2.13 -6.21
CA ARG A 18 2.84 1.62 -5.37
C ARG A 18 3.78 2.74 -4.93
N ASP A 19 4.10 3.69 -5.82
CA ASP A 19 4.93 4.83 -5.46
C ASP A 19 4.24 5.72 -4.41
N VAL A 20 2.93 5.93 -4.56
CA VAL A 20 2.12 6.63 -3.56
C VAL A 20 2.13 5.86 -2.24
N TYR A 21 1.92 4.54 -2.29
CA TYR A 21 1.92 3.66 -1.12
C TYR A 21 3.23 3.76 -0.33
N HIS A 22 4.39 3.65 -0.98
CA HIS A 22 5.70 3.77 -0.31
C HIS A 22 6.06 5.19 0.13
N SER A 23 5.33 6.22 -0.33
CA SER A 23 5.56 7.61 0.10
C SER A 23 4.91 7.94 1.45
N LEU A 24 4.03 7.07 1.94
CA LEU A 24 3.35 7.26 3.21
C LEU A 24 4.33 7.12 4.38
N PRO A 25 4.17 7.91 5.46
CA PRO A 25 4.96 7.74 6.66
C PRO A 25 4.64 6.39 7.33
N ASP A 26 5.66 5.83 8.00
CA ASP A 26 5.69 4.48 8.57
C ASP A 26 5.66 3.38 7.50
N SER A 27 6.41 2.29 7.72
CA SER A 27 6.53 1.18 6.76
C SER A 27 5.15 0.56 6.53
N PRO A 28 4.49 0.79 5.39
CA PRO A 28 3.11 0.36 5.24
C PRO A 28 3.12 -1.14 4.99
N VAL A 29 2.58 -1.90 5.93
CA VAL A 29 2.24 -3.31 5.78
C VAL A 29 0.72 -3.41 5.67
N LEU A 30 0.23 -4.16 4.70
CA LEU A 30 -1.22 -4.33 4.50
C LEU A 30 -1.82 -5.20 5.59
N LEU A 31 -1.06 -6.18 6.09
CA LEU A 31 -1.50 -7.15 7.07
C LEU A 31 -0.52 -7.17 8.24
N ASN A 32 -1.06 -6.94 9.45
CA ASN A 32 -0.27 -6.97 10.67
C ASN A 32 -0.22 -8.39 11.24
N VAL A 33 0.96 -8.78 11.72
CA VAL A 33 1.15 -10.02 12.47
C VAL A 33 0.99 -9.72 13.97
N ASP A 34 0.14 -10.49 14.64
CA ASP A 34 0.09 -10.47 16.10
C ASP A 34 1.28 -11.24 16.67
N HIS A 35 2.17 -10.52 17.36
CA HIS A 35 3.34 -11.10 18.03
C HIS A 35 3.07 -11.52 19.47
N HIS A 36 1.86 -11.30 20.01
CA HIS A 36 1.48 -11.62 21.38
C HIS A 36 0.86 -13.01 21.51
N THR A 37 1.39 -13.98 20.74
CA THR A 37 0.94 -15.37 20.81
C THR A 37 1.57 -16.11 21.99
N SER A 38 0.89 -17.17 22.46
CA SER A 38 1.38 -17.95 23.60
C SER A 38 2.62 -18.76 23.24
N GLN A 39 3.75 -18.45 23.90
CA GLN A 39 5.01 -19.17 23.75
C GLN A 39 5.02 -20.57 24.39
N LYS A 40 4.03 -20.87 25.24
CA LYS A 40 3.88 -22.20 25.87
C LYS A 40 3.09 -23.17 24.99
N CYS A 41 2.44 -22.67 23.94
CA CYS A 41 1.70 -23.47 22.97
C CYS A 41 2.60 -23.68 21.74
N PRO A 42 2.89 -24.92 21.32
CA PRO A 42 3.72 -25.17 20.14
C PRO A 42 3.24 -24.45 18.87
N VAL A 43 1.93 -24.38 18.67
CA VAL A 43 1.32 -23.63 17.55
C VAL A 43 1.50 -22.12 17.76
N GLY A 44 1.26 -21.63 18.99
CA GLY A 44 1.38 -20.21 19.31
C GLY A 44 2.79 -19.67 19.12
N ALA A 45 3.82 -20.45 19.48
CA ALA A 45 5.21 -20.06 19.35
C ALA A 45 5.66 -19.85 17.88
N VAL A 46 5.11 -20.62 16.93
CA VAL A 46 5.50 -20.55 15.51
C VAL A 46 4.54 -19.72 14.65
N MET A 47 3.36 -19.37 15.16
CA MET A 47 2.33 -18.67 14.38
C MET A 47 2.79 -17.32 13.82
N PRO A 48 3.48 -16.44 14.56
CA PRO A 48 3.90 -15.15 14.01
C PRO A 48 4.82 -15.30 12.79
N ALA A 49 5.81 -16.19 12.86
CA ALA A 49 6.70 -16.47 11.74
C ALA A 49 5.96 -17.10 10.54
N THR A 50 5.02 -18.00 10.83
CA THR A 50 4.19 -18.65 9.80
C THR A 50 3.33 -17.63 9.07
N LEU A 51 2.66 -16.72 9.80
CA LEU A 51 1.83 -15.67 9.20
C LEU A 51 2.67 -14.64 8.45
N THR A 52 3.84 -14.26 8.98
CA THR A 52 4.78 -13.35 8.30
C THR A 52 5.09 -13.85 6.89
N HIS A 53 5.43 -15.12 6.73
CA HIS A 53 5.73 -15.71 5.42
C HIS A 53 4.59 -15.54 4.41
N TYR A 54 3.36 -15.93 4.78
CA TYR A 54 2.22 -15.80 3.87
C TYR A 54 1.78 -14.34 3.65
N TYR A 55 1.93 -13.48 4.66
CA TYR A 55 1.57 -12.08 4.54
C TYR A 55 2.56 -11.32 3.66
N ASP A 56 3.85 -11.68 3.68
CA ASP A 56 4.85 -11.14 2.74
C ASP A 56 4.52 -11.51 1.29
N GLU A 57 4.06 -12.74 1.03
CA GLU A 57 3.60 -13.14 -0.31
C GLU A 57 2.39 -12.31 -0.78
N ILE A 58 1.43 -12.09 0.11
CA ILE A 58 0.25 -11.27 -0.19
C ILE A 58 0.63 -9.80 -0.40
N GLN A 59 1.53 -9.26 0.44
CA GLN A 59 2.07 -7.91 0.32
C GLN A 59 2.73 -7.72 -1.05
N ALA A 60 3.61 -8.64 -1.45
CA ALA A 60 4.28 -8.60 -2.74
C ALA A 60 3.30 -8.66 -3.91
N ALA A 61 2.27 -9.51 -3.83
CA ALA A 61 1.23 -9.60 -4.85
C ALA A 61 0.42 -8.31 -4.96
N ALA A 62 0.06 -7.70 -3.82
CA ALA A 62 -0.65 -6.43 -3.77
C ALA A 62 0.19 -5.29 -4.34
N GLU A 63 1.46 -5.16 -3.95
CA GLU A 63 2.37 -4.13 -4.48
C GLU A 63 2.65 -4.33 -5.98
N ALA A 64 2.74 -5.57 -6.45
CA ALA A 64 2.85 -5.86 -7.88
C ALA A 64 1.60 -5.41 -8.64
N GLN A 65 0.41 -5.51 -8.03
CA GLN A 65 -0.81 -4.99 -8.63
C GLN A 65 -0.88 -3.46 -8.57
N MET A 66 -0.48 -2.85 -7.45
CA MET A 66 -0.38 -1.39 -7.32
C MET A 66 0.59 -0.80 -8.33
N GLY A 67 1.66 -1.51 -8.67
CA GLY A 67 2.63 -1.09 -9.70
C GLY A 67 2.07 -1.05 -11.13
N LYS A 68 0.86 -1.59 -11.36
CA LYS A 68 0.16 -1.54 -12.66
C LYS A 68 -0.90 -0.45 -12.74
N ILE A 69 -1.18 0.22 -11.62
CA ILE A 69 -2.19 1.27 -11.52
C ILE A 69 -1.46 2.59 -11.39
N THR A 70 -1.75 3.53 -12.28
CA THR A 70 -1.14 4.87 -12.24
C THR A 70 -2.01 5.86 -11.48
N LEU A 71 -1.43 6.97 -11.04
CA LEU A 71 -2.18 8.10 -10.49
C LEU A 71 -3.12 8.67 -11.56
N GLN A 72 -2.74 8.62 -12.84
CA GLN A 72 -3.64 9.02 -13.93
C GLN A 72 -4.91 8.16 -13.98
N ASP A 73 -4.80 6.84 -13.80
CA ASP A 73 -5.96 5.94 -13.76
C ASP A 73 -6.91 6.33 -12.63
N VAL A 74 -6.37 6.61 -11.44
CA VAL A 74 -7.15 7.06 -10.28
C VAL A 74 -7.83 8.41 -10.55
N LEU A 75 -7.13 9.37 -11.16
CA LEU A 75 -7.68 10.68 -11.48
C LEU A 75 -8.81 10.58 -12.51
N ASN A 76 -8.66 9.72 -13.51
CA ASN A 76 -9.69 9.45 -14.51
C ASN A 76 -10.97 8.90 -13.84
N ASP A 77 -10.82 7.91 -12.95
CA ASP A 77 -11.92 7.30 -12.20
C ASP A 77 -12.64 8.31 -11.30
N VAL A 78 -11.89 9.16 -10.58
CA VAL A 78 -12.46 10.21 -9.72
C VAL A 78 -13.29 11.19 -10.55
N ASN A 79 -12.73 11.70 -11.65
CA ASN A 79 -13.43 12.63 -12.54
C ASN A 79 -14.70 11.99 -13.13
N TRP A 80 -14.64 10.72 -13.53
CA TRP A 80 -15.80 10.00 -14.03
C TRP A 80 -16.92 9.92 -12.99
N ARG A 81 -16.60 9.53 -11.75
CA ARG A 81 -17.57 9.42 -10.64
C ARG A 81 -18.18 10.76 -10.24
N GLN A 82 -17.42 11.85 -10.32
CA GLN A 82 -17.93 13.19 -10.02
C GLN A 82 -18.95 13.68 -11.06
N GLN A 83 -18.82 13.25 -12.32
CA GLN A 83 -19.73 13.61 -13.40
C GLN A 83 -20.99 12.70 -13.45
N HIS A 84 -20.97 11.56 -12.75
CA HIS A 84 -22.03 10.55 -12.76
C HIS A 84 -22.37 10.08 -11.32
N PRO A 85 -23.06 10.91 -10.51
CA PRO A 85 -23.41 10.62 -9.12
C PRO A 85 -24.50 9.55 -8.95
#